data_AF-A0A3Q3W5P8-F1
#
_entry.id   AF-A0A3Q3W5P8-F1
#
_cell.length_a   1.000
_cell.length_b   1.000
_cell.length_c   1.000
_cell.angle_alpha   90.00
_cell.angle_beta   90.00
_cell.angle_gamma   90.00
#
_symmetry.space_group_name_H-M   'P 1'
#
loop_
_entity.id
_entity.type
_entity.pdbx_description
1 polymer ?
#
loop_
_entity_poly.entity_id
_entity_poly.type
_entity_poly.pdbx_seq_one_letter_code
_entity_poly.pdbx_strand_id
1 'polypeptide(L)'
;MLHKITNLTVRDVRFPTSLEQHGSDAMHTDPDYSVAYVVIDTDCGLRGFGITFTLGKGTEIVVCAVEALAGLVIGKSLEEIVSDFRGFYRLLTSDGQMRWLGPEKGVIHLATAAVLNGVWDLWARAEGKPLWKLLADMDPKQIVRCIDFRYITDALTEEEALDILVKAREEDQMLKEGYPAYTTSCAWLGYSDELLRQLCTDALKNRWTKFKVKVGADLEDDIRRCRLIRQMIGPSNTLMIDANQRWDVNEAISWVRKLAEFKPLWIEEPTCPDDILGHAAISKALAPLGIGVATGEQVRAPVSSIAQVNIYGSYPFLYLVG
;
A
#
# COMPACT_ATOMS: atom_id res chain seq x y z
N MET A 1 -33.64 -7.65 -6.36
CA MET A 1 -32.77 -8.20 -7.43
C MET A 1 -31.51 -8.67 -6.75
N LEU A 2 -30.98 -9.84 -7.10
CA LEU A 2 -29.87 -10.49 -6.39
C LEU A 2 -28.50 -9.86 -6.70
N HIS A 3 -28.43 -8.81 -7.54
CA HIS A 3 -27.19 -8.21 -8.03
C HIS A 3 -26.26 -9.30 -8.60
N LYS A 4 -26.77 -10.12 -9.51
CA LYS A 4 -26.01 -11.24 -10.07
C LYS A 4 -24.94 -10.70 -11.00
N ILE A 5 -23.69 -11.07 -10.77
CA ILE A 5 -22.57 -10.69 -11.62
C ILE A 5 -22.73 -11.37 -12.97
N THR A 6 -22.93 -10.59 -14.03
CA THR A 6 -23.16 -11.08 -15.39
C THR A 6 -21.89 -11.02 -16.24
N ASN A 7 -20.96 -10.14 -15.89
CA ASN A 7 -19.74 -9.92 -16.66
C ASN A 7 -18.63 -9.33 -15.79
N LEU A 8 -17.38 -9.59 -16.18
CA LEU A 8 -16.19 -8.97 -15.62
C LEU A 8 -15.29 -8.58 -16.78
N THR A 9 -15.00 -7.29 -16.90
CA THR A 9 -14.05 -6.77 -17.91
C THR A 9 -12.85 -6.18 -17.21
N VAL A 10 -11.70 -6.21 -17.89
CA VAL A 10 -10.47 -5.61 -17.41
C VAL A 10 -9.79 -4.84 -18.55
N ARG A 11 -9.20 -3.69 -18.23
CA ARG A 11 -8.49 -2.84 -19.20
C ARG A 11 -7.08 -2.53 -18.69
N ASP A 12 -6.12 -2.59 -19.60
CA ASP A 12 -4.78 -2.05 -19.40
C ASP A 12 -4.84 -0.53 -19.60
N VAL A 13 -4.56 0.23 -18.53
CA VAL A 13 -4.54 1.69 -18.57
C VAL A 13 -3.18 2.18 -18.09
N ARG A 14 -2.48 2.95 -18.93
CA ARG A 14 -1.13 3.45 -18.64
C ARG A 14 -1.08 4.96 -18.78
N PHE A 15 -0.41 5.60 -17.84
CA PHE A 15 -0.18 7.04 -17.82
C PHE A 15 1.31 7.30 -18.06
N PRO A 16 1.69 8.20 -18.99
CA PRO A 16 3.08 8.40 -19.39
C PRO A 16 3.84 9.29 -18.39
N THR A 17 3.87 8.88 -17.11
CA THR A 17 4.49 9.64 -16.01
C THR A 17 6.01 9.73 -16.13
N SER A 18 6.63 8.80 -16.85
CA SER A 18 8.08 8.80 -17.09
C SER A 18 8.56 10.01 -17.90
N LEU A 19 7.69 10.59 -18.75
CA LEU A 19 8.03 11.77 -19.58
C LEU A 19 8.44 12.98 -18.74
N GLU A 20 7.87 13.12 -17.54
CA GLU A 20 8.16 14.20 -16.60
C GLU A 20 8.86 13.69 -15.32
N GLN A 21 9.33 12.43 -15.34
CA GLN A 21 10.03 11.77 -14.22
C GLN A 21 9.22 11.72 -12.92
N HIS A 22 7.90 11.81 -13.00
CA HIS A 22 7.02 11.66 -11.85
C HIS A 22 7.06 10.23 -11.34
N GLY A 23 7.21 10.06 -10.03
CA GLY A 23 7.29 8.74 -9.41
C GLY A 23 8.67 8.09 -9.48
N SER A 24 9.66 8.72 -10.13
CA SER A 24 11.02 8.19 -10.21
C SER A 24 11.66 8.04 -8.83
N ASP A 25 12.27 6.88 -8.61
CA ASP A 25 13.02 6.54 -7.40
C ASP A 25 14.32 5.78 -7.74
N ALA A 26 15.06 5.36 -6.72
CA ALA A 26 16.38 4.77 -6.90
C ALA A 26 16.35 3.39 -7.56
N MET A 27 15.20 2.69 -7.50
CA MET A 27 14.97 1.38 -8.10
C MET A 27 14.18 1.49 -9.41
N HIS A 28 13.13 2.29 -9.41
CA HIS A 28 12.23 2.50 -10.55
C HIS A 28 12.48 3.89 -11.15
N THR A 29 13.40 3.98 -12.10
CA THR A 29 13.89 5.26 -12.62
C THR A 29 12.92 5.95 -13.59
N ASP A 30 12.10 5.19 -14.31
CA ASP A 30 11.24 5.66 -15.39
C ASP A 30 9.84 5.02 -15.36
N PRO A 31 9.10 5.10 -14.23
CA PRO A 31 7.81 4.43 -14.12
C PRO A 31 6.75 5.12 -14.98
N ASP A 32 5.97 4.30 -15.70
CA ASP A 32 4.69 4.72 -16.27
C ASP A 32 3.57 4.18 -15.40
N TYR A 33 3.03 5.02 -14.52
CA TYR A 33 1.98 4.63 -13.59
C TYR A 33 0.83 4.01 -14.37
N SER A 34 0.47 2.78 -14.00
CA SER A 34 -0.44 1.95 -14.77
C SER A 34 -1.35 1.15 -13.86
N VAL A 35 -2.55 0.84 -14.33
CA VAL A 35 -3.53 0.07 -13.59
C VAL A 35 -4.15 -1.01 -14.47
N ALA A 36 -4.35 -2.20 -13.89
CA ALA A 36 -5.32 -3.14 -14.44
C ALA A 36 -6.70 -2.74 -13.88
N TYR A 37 -7.54 -2.16 -14.73
CA TYR A 37 -8.81 -1.56 -14.36
C TYR A 37 -9.96 -2.53 -14.60
N VAL A 38 -10.58 -3.02 -13.51
CA VAL A 38 -11.64 -4.03 -13.51
C VAL A 38 -13.00 -3.37 -13.39
N VAL A 39 -13.96 -3.83 -14.21
CA VAL A 39 -15.38 -3.47 -14.12
C VAL A 39 -16.20 -4.76 -13.99
N ILE A 40 -16.99 -4.83 -12.93
CA ILE A 40 -17.92 -5.93 -12.64
C ILE A 40 -19.33 -5.45 -12.94
N ASP A 41 -20.00 -6.05 -13.92
CA ASP A 41 -21.38 -5.72 -14.29
C ASP A 41 -22.37 -6.68 -13.62
N THR A 42 -23.54 -6.16 -13.24
CA THR A 42 -24.64 -6.96 -12.67
C THR A 42 -25.90 -6.92 -13.52
N ASP A 43 -26.80 -7.88 -13.28
CA ASP A 43 -28.10 -8.02 -13.94
C ASP A 43 -29.08 -6.85 -13.70
N CYS A 44 -28.85 -6.03 -12.68
CA CYS A 44 -29.69 -4.87 -12.35
C CYS A 44 -29.06 -3.52 -12.76
N GLY A 45 -27.93 -3.54 -13.48
CA GLY A 45 -27.24 -2.33 -13.96
C GLY A 45 -26.32 -1.67 -12.93
N LEU A 46 -26.25 -2.18 -11.69
CA LEU A 46 -25.22 -1.76 -10.73
C LEU A 46 -23.85 -2.30 -11.15
N ARG A 47 -22.79 -1.54 -10.92
CA ARG A 47 -21.42 -1.90 -11.31
C ARG A 47 -20.43 -1.69 -10.19
N GLY A 48 -19.44 -2.57 -10.12
CA GLY A 48 -18.27 -2.46 -9.24
C GLY A 48 -17.02 -2.12 -10.02
N PHE A 49 -16.15 -1.30 -9.44
CA PHE A 49 -14.92 -0.82 -10.06
C PHE A 49 -13.72 -1.13 -9.17
N GLY A 50 -12.73 -1.85 -9.72
CA GLY A 50 -11.55 -2.27 -9.00
C GLY A 50 -10.28 -1.94 -9.75
N ILE A 51 -9.20 -1.70 -9.01
CA ILE A 51 -7.87 -1.47 -9.60
C ILE A 51 -6.81 -2.25 -8.82
N THR A 52 -5.73 -2.55 -9.52
CA THR A 52 -4.42 -2.81 -8.92
C THR A 52 -3.37 -2.04 -9.71
N PHE A 53 -2.30 -1.63 -9.05
CA PHE A 53 -1.30 -0.70 -9.55
C PHE A 53 -0.04 -1.43 -10.05
N THR A 54 0.59 -0.88 -11.09
CA THR A 54 1.82 -1.35 -11.72
C THR A 54 2.58 -0.16 -12.33
N LEU A 55 3.81 -0.37 -12.80
CA LEU A 55 4.69 0.68 -13.34
C LEU A 55 4.87 0.62 -14.87
N GLY A 56 3.89 0.09 -15.61
CA GLY A 56 3.88 0.08 -17.07
C GLY A 56 4.02 -1.32 -17.66
N LYS A 57 5.25 -1.76 -17.95
CA LYS A 57 5.47 -3.11 -18.47
C LYS A 57 5.03 -4.15 -17.43
N GLY A 58 4.28 -5.17 -17.87
CA GLY A 58 3.73 -6.20 -16.99
C GLY A 58 2.28 -5.96 -16.58
N THR A 59 1.70 -4.77 -16.82
CA THR A 59 0.25 -4.54 -16.59
C THR A 59 -0.58 -5.53 -17.40
N GLU A 60 -0.16 -5.84 -18.63
CA GLU A 60 -0.83 -6.80 -19.51
C GLU A 60 -0.85 -8.23 -18.93
N ILE A 61 0.15 -8.59 -18.12
CA ILE A 61 0.23 -9.89 -17.45
C ILE A 61 -0.78 -9.94 -16.29
N VAL A 62 -0.94 -8.83 -15.56
CA VAL A 62 -1.97 -8.69 -14.52
C VAL A 62 -3.37 -8.73 -15.12
N VAL A 63 -3.59 -8.07 -16.26
CA VAL A 63 -4.84 -8.15 -17.04
C VAL A 63 -5.18 -9.60 -17.38
N CYS A 64 -4.22 -10.35 -17.94
CA CYS A 64 -4.39 -11.77 -18.23
C CYS A 64 -4.75 -12.60 -16.98
N ALA A 65 -4.15 -12.31 -15.83
CA ALA A 65 -4.47 -12.99 -14.58
C ALA A 65 -5.87 -12.64 -14.06
N VAL A 66 -6.34 -11.40 -14.24
CA VAL A 66 -7.72 -11.02 -13.93
C VAL A 66 -8.71 -11.77 -14.82
N GLU A 67 -8.45 -11.87 -16.13
CA GLU A 67 -9.29 -12.63 -17.06
C GLU A 67 -9.38 -14.11 -16.64
N ALA A 68 -8.27 -14.71 -16.20
CA ALA A 68 -8.24 -16.08 -15.70
C ALA A 68 -9.09 -16.27 -14.42
N LEU A 69 -9.20 -15.24 -13.57
CA LEU A 69 -10.05 -15.27 -12.37
C LEU A 69 -11.54 -15.03 -12.67
N ALA A 70 -11.89 -14.48 -13.83
CA ALA A 70 -13.27 -14.07 -14.15
C ALA A 70 -14.28 -15.21 -14.03
N GLY A 71 -13.90 -16.43 -14.43
CA GLY A 71 -14.76 -17.62 -14.33
C GLY A 71 -15.14 -18.03 -12.90
N LEU A 72 -14.36 -17.60 -11.89
CA LEU A 72 -14.67 -17.83 -10.48
C LEU A 72 -15.66 -16.79 -9.92
N VAL A 73 -15.87 -15.68 -10.62
CA VAL A 73 -16.66 -14.53 -10.17
C VAL A 73 -17.99 -14.44 -10.90
N ILE A 74 -17.99 -14.60 -12.22
CA ILE A 74 -19.18 -14.48 -13.07
C ILE A 74 -20.23 -15.54 -12.68
N GLY A 75 -21.48 -15.11 -12.56
CA GLY A 75 -22.60 -15.96 -12.18
C GLY A 75 -22.90 -15.98 -10.68
N LYS A 76 -22.02 -15.48 -9.82
CA LYS A 76 -22.29 -15.29 -8.40
C LYS A 76 -23.17 -14.07 -8.16
N SER A 77 -23.99 -14.13 -7.12
CA SER A 77 -24.73 -12.95 -6.63
C SER A 77 -23.92 -12.18 -5.59
N LEU A 78 -24.16 -10.88 -5.46
CA LEU A 78 -23.54 -10.10 -4.39
C LEU A 78 -23.90 -10.66 -3.01
N GLU A 79 -25.16 -11.10 -2.83
CA GLU A 79 -25.64 -11.70 -1.58
C GLU A 79 -24.86 -12.98 -1.22
N GLU A 80 -24.65 -13.87 -2.19
CA GLU A 80 -23.83 -15.08 -2.01
C GLU A 80 -22.42 -14.72 -1.53
N ILE A 81 -21.80 -13.71 -2.16
CA ILE A 81 -20.43 -13.28 -1.83
C ILE A 81 -20.37 -12.66 -0.42
N VAL A 82 -21.24 -11.70 -0.09
CA VAL A 82 -21.17 -10.99 1.20
C VAL A 82 -21.58 -11.87 2.38
N SER A 83 -22.40 -12.90 2.14
CA SER A 83 -22.81 -13.86 3.18
C SER A 83 -21.67 -14.76 3.65
N ASP A 84 -20.68 -15.03 2.80
CA ASP A 84 -19.45 -15.78 3.11
C ASP A 84 -18.25 -15.17 2.37
N PHE A 85 -17.91 -13.93 2.73
CA PHE A 85 -16.84 -13.20 2.06
C PHE A 85 -15.47 -13.87 2.27
N ARG A 86 -15.24 -14.49 3.44
CA ARG A 86 -14.05 -15.33 3.69
C ARG A 86 -13.97 -16.51 2.73
N GLY A 87 -15.07 -17.22 2.49
CA GLY A 87 -15.15 -18.30 1.51
C GLY A 87 -14.89 -17.80 0.08
N PHE A 88 -15.44 -16.64 -0.29
CA PHE A 88 -15.16 -16.01 -1.57
C PHE A 88 -13.70 -15.57 -1.72
N TYR A 89 -13.09 -15.00 -0.68
CA TYR A 89 -11.66 -14.70 -0.66
C TYR A 89 -10.83 -15.96 -0.91
N ARG A 90 -11.12 -17.05 -0.17
CA ARG A 90 -10.45 -18.35 -0.33
C ARG A 90 -10.63 -18.96 -1.71
N LEU A 91 -11.79 -18.78 -2.33
CA LEU A 91 -12.03 -19.23 -3.70
C LEU A 91 -11.02 -18.58 -4.65
N LEU A 92 -10.79 -17.27 -4.53
CA LEU A 92 -9.87 -16.54 -5.41
C LEU A 92 -8.39 -16.77 -5.06
N THR A 93 -8.04 -16.92 -3.78
CA THR A 93 -6.63 -17.03 -3.36
C THR A 93 -6.13 -18.47 -3.24
N SER A 94 -7.04 -19.44 -3.21
CA SER A 94 -6.73 -20.84 -2.94
C SER A 94 -7.35 -21.82 -3.92
N ASP A 95 -7.77 -21.34 -5.11
CA ASP A 95 -8.07 -22.22 -6.25
C ASP A 95 -6.92 -23.22 -6.46
N GLY A 96 -7.26 -24.49 -6.69
CA GLY A 96 -6.32 -25.60 -6.65
C GLY A 96 -5.16 -25.49 -7.64
N GLN A 97 -5.36 -24.80 -8.77
CA GLN A 97 -4.35 -24.61 -9.80
C GLN A 97 -3.75 -23.20 -9.73
N MET A 98 -4.59 -22.16 -9.67
CA MET A 98 -4.12 -20.78 -9.74
C MET A 98 -3.24 -20.39 -8.55
N ARG A 99 -3.47 -20.99 -7.37
CA ARG A 99 -2.61 -20.77 -6.20
C ARG A 99 -1.14 -21.15 -6.43
N TRP A 100 -0.86 -22.06 -7.38
CA TRP A 100 0.51 -22.46 -7.72
C TRP A 100 1.32 -21.32 -8.36
N LEU A 101 0.64 -20.33 -8.95
CA LEU A 101 1.24 -19.15 -9.57
C LEU A 101 1.59 -18.04 -8.55
N GLY A 102 1.25 -18.23 -7.27
CA GLY A 102 1.61 -17.35 -6.16
C GLY A 102 2.31 -18.16 -5.07
N PRO A 103 1.59 -18.72 -4.09
CA PRO A 103 0.26 -18.34 -3.60
C PRO A 103 0.31 -16.99 -2.87
N GLU A 104 -0.79 -16.21 -2.93
CA GLU A 104 -0.94 -14.91 -2.26
C GLU A 104 0.29 -14.00 -2.42
N LYS A 105 0.80 -13.89 -3.66
CA LYS A 105 1.88 -12.97 -4.03
C LYS A 105 1.89 -12.69 -5.53
N GLY A 106 2.60 -11.63 -5.92
CA GLY A 106 2.91 -11.33 -7.31
C GLY A 106 1.66 -11.10 -8.17
N VAL A 107 1.78 -11.40 -9.46
CA VAL A 107 0.75 -11.11 -10.48
C VAL A 107 -0.62 -11.65 -10.09
N ILE A 108 -0.70 -12.91 -9.65
CA ILE A 108 -2.00 -13.52 -9.34
C ILE A 108 -2.69 -12.82 -8.17
N HIS A 109 -1.93 -12.37 -7.17
CA HIS A 109 -2.50 -11.66 -6.03
C HIS A 109 -2.83 -10.20 -6.33
N LEU A 110 -2.06 -9.53 -7.20
CA LEU A 110 -2.43 -8.23 -7.75
C LEU A 110 -3.77 -8.31 -8.49
N ALA A 111 -3.96 -9.34 -9.33
CA ALA A 111 -5.23 -9.59 -10.02
C ALA A 111 -6.37 -9.87 -9.03
N THR A 112 -6.15 -10.72 -8.02
CA THR A 112 -7.13 -10.96 -6.95
C THR A 112 -7.51 -9.67 -6.22
N ALA A 113 -6.54 -8.79 -5.92
CA ALA A 113 -6.81 -7.50 -5.28
C ALA A 113 -7.70 -6.61 -6.15
N ALA A 114 -7.43 -6.51 -7.46
CA ALA A 114 -8.27 -5.73 -8.37
C ALA A 114 -9.72 -6.24 -8.40
N VAL A 115 -9.92 -7.55 -8.43
CA VAL A 115 -11.25 -8.18 -8.40
C VAL A 115 -11.95 -7.92 -7.06
N LEU A 116 -11.28 -8.17 -5.93
CA LEU A 116 -11.84 -7.96 -4.59
C LEU A 116 -12.20 -6.49 -4.34
N ASN A 117 -11.35 -5.55 -4.80
CA ASN A 117 -11.63 -4.12 -4.73
C ASN A 117 -12.90 -3.76 -5.52
N GLY A 118 -13.09 -4.36 -6.71
CA GLY A 118 -14.31 -4.20 -7.50
C GLY A 118 -15.56 -4.73 -6.81
N VAL A 119 -15.45 -5.84 -6.08
CA VAL A 119 -16.55 -6.41 -5.28
C VAL A 119 -16.88 -5.53 -4.06
N TRP A 120 -15.86 -5.00 -3.36
CA TRP A 120 -16.07 -4.06 -2.25
C TRP A 120 -16.72 -2.75 -2.71
N ASP A 121 -16.31 -2.20 -3.86
CA ASP A 121 -16.95 -1.04 -4.47
C ASP A 121 -18.40 -1.35 -4.87
N LEU A 122 -18.68 -2.51 -5.47
CA LEU A 122 -20.03 -2.96 -5.77
C LEU A 122 -20.90 -3.04 -4.51
N TRP A 123 -20.37 -3.62 -3.43
CA TRP A 123 -21.08 -3.75 -2.15
C TRP A 123 -21.39 -2.38 -1.55
N ALA A 124 -20.40 -1.49 -1.45
CA ALA A 124 -20.58 -0.15 -0.93
C ALA A 124 -21.64 0.64 -1.72
N ARG A 125 -21.64 0.52 -3.05
CA ARG A 125 -22.66 1.13 -3.92
C ARG A 125 -24.05 0.54 -3.73
N ALA A 126 -24.17 -0.77 -3.55
CA ALA A 126 -25.45 -1.43 -3.29
C ALA A 126 -26.08 -0.93 -1.97
N GLU A 127 -25.23 -0.63 -0.98
CA GLU A 127 -25.63 -0.07 0.32
C GLU A 127 -25.77 1.46 0.32
N GLY A 128 -25.43 2.12 -0.80
CA GLY A 128 -25.48 3.59 -0.91
C GLY A 128 -24.49 4.31 0.02
N LYS A 129 -23.35 3.68 0.35
CA LYS A 129 -22.34 4.21 1.28
C LYS A 129 -20.97 4.33 0.61
N PRO A 130 -20.11 5.29 1.01
CA PRO A 130 -18.69 5.17 0.74
C PRO A 130 -18.10 3.98 1.51
N LEU A 131 -17.08 3.31 0.97
CA LEU A 131 -16.51 2.08 1.52
C LEU A 131 -16.09 2.21 2.99
N TRP A 132 -15.46 3.32 3.39
CA TRP A 132 -15.06 3.54 4.78
C TRP A 132 -16.26 3.54 5.74
N LYS A 133 -17.40 4.07 5.30
CA LYS A 133 -18.63 4.14 6.10
C LYS A 133 -19.35 2.80 6.12
N LEU A 134 -19.32 2.04 5.02
CA LEU A 134 -19.76 0.65 4.99
C LEU A 134 -19.04 -0.16 6.08
N LEU A 135 -17.70 -0.07 6.14
CA LEU A 135 -16.88 -0.77 7.12
C LEU A 135 -17.12 -0.27 8.55
N ALA A 136 -17.19 1.05 8.76
CA ALA A 136 -17.41 1.63 10.09
C ALA A 136 -18.80 1.29 10.69
N ASP A 137 -19.82 1.18 9.84
CA ASP A 137 -21.17 0.80 10.26
C ASP A 137 -21.36 -0.72 10.40
N MET A 138 -20.43 -1.51 9.87
CA MET A 138 -20.52 -2.97 9.87
C MET A 138 -20.44 -3.53 11.29
N ASP A 139 -21.23 -4.57 11.58
CA ASP A 139 -21.09 -5.29 12.84
C ASP A 139 -19.67 -5.88 12.93
N PRO A 140 -18.95 -5.72 14.06
CA PRO A 140 -17.59 -6.25 14.20
C PRO A 140 -17.45 -7.73 13.85
N LYS A 141 -18.46 -8.57 14.14
CA LYS A 141 -18.42 -9.99 13.77
C LYS A 141 -18.54 -10.19 12.27
N GLN A 142 -19.26 -9.31 11.58
CA GLN A 142 -19.34 -9.34 10.12
C GLN A 142 -18.01 -8.92 9.48
N ILE A 143 -17.27 -7.96 10.05
CA ILE A 143 -15.90 -7.63 9.62
C ILE A 143 -15.00 -8.86 9.77
N VAL A 144 -15.01 -9.52 10.94
CA VAL A 144 -14.21 -10.74 11.20
C VAL A 144 -14.57 -11.86 10.21
N ARG A 145 -15.84 -12.00 9.82
CA ARG A 145 -16.28 -12.96 8.80
C ARG A 145 -15.80 -12.64 7.39
N CYS A 146 -15.31 -11.44 7.13
CA CYS A 146 -14.71 -11.08 5.85
C CYS A 146 -13.22 -11.42 5.75
N ILE A 147 -12.57 -11.70 6.88
CA ILE A 147 -11.11 -11.95 6.95
C ILE A 147 -10.83 -13.44 6.91
N ASP A 148 -9.88 -13.88 6.09
CA ASP A 148 -9.32 -15.23 6.17
C ASP A 148 -8.17 -15.27 7.18
N PHE A 149 -8.39 -15.96 8.31
CA PHE A 149 -7.40 -16.09 9.38
C PHE A 149 -6.38 -17.23 9.16
N ARG A 150 -6.43 -17.90 8.01
CA ARG A 150 -5.46 -18.96 7.70
C ARG A 150 -4.04 -18.39 7.75
N TYR A 151 -3.15 -19.08 8.47
CA TYR A 151 -1.73 -18.73 8.67
C TYR A 151 -1.44 -17.51 9.54
N ILE A 152 -2.45 -16.96 10.24
CA ILE A 152 -2.25 -15.77 11.10
C ILE A 152 -2.71 -15.97 12.55
N THR A 153 -3.39 -17.08 12.87
CA THR A 153 -3.97 -17.33 14.19
C THR A 153 -2.97 -17.52 15.32
N ASP A 154 -1.69 -17.76 15.00
CA ASP A 154 -0.59 -17.79 15.97
C ASP A 154 -0.17 -16.38 16.44
N ALA A 155 -0.64 -15.34 15.75
CA ALA A 155 -0.36 -13.94 16.07
C ALA A 155 -1.64 -13.10 16.32
N LEU A 156 -2.73 -13.42 15.63
CA LEU A 156 -4.02 -12.75 15.76
C LEU A 156 -5.15 -13.75 15.51
N THR A 157 -5.84 -14.13 16.57
CA THR A 157 -7.05 -14.97 16.51
C THR A 157 -8.28 -14.16 16.12
N GLU A 158 -9.37 -14.86 15.75
CA GLU A 158 -10.66 -14.21 15.47
C GLU A 158 -11.22 -13.47 16.69
N GLU A 159 -11.01 -14.04 17.88
CA GLU A 159 -11.46 -13.49 19.16
C GLU A 159 -10.71 -12.19 19.48
N GLU A 160 -9.38 -12.19 19.35
CA GLU A 160 -8.56 -11.00 19.54
C GLU A 160 -8.88 -9.90 18.51
N ALA A 161 -9.10 -10.26 17.25
CA ALA A 161 -9.52 -9.31 16.23
C ALA A 161 -10.88 -8.68 16.56
N LEU A 162 -11.84 -9.47 17.05
CA LEU A 162 -13.14 -8.97 17.49
C LEU A 162 -13.00 -8.00 18.67
N ASP A 163 -12.18 -8.34 19.66
CA ASP A 163 -11.91 -7.51 20.83
C ASP A 163 -11.27 -6.15 20.48
N ILE A 164 -10.45 -6.11 19.43
CA ILE A 164 -9.90 -4.87 18.88
C ILE A 164 -11.01 -4.01 18.25
N LEU A 165 -11.85 -4.61 17.40
CA LEU A 165 -12.88 -3.90 16.64
C LEU A 165 -13.98 -3.29 17.52
N VAL A 166 -14.30 -3.90 18.66
CA VAL A 166 -15.32 -3.37 19.59
C VAL A 166 -14.88 -2.05 20.25
N LYS A 167 -13.58 -1.77 20.33
CA LYS A 167 -13.01 -0.64 21.08
C LYS A 167 -12.85 0.66 20.27
N ALA A 168 -13.05 0.63 18.95
CA ALA A 168 -12.68 1.75 18.07
C ALA A 168 -13.91 2.46 17.47
N ARG A 169 -14.20 3.73 17.85
CA ARG A 169 -15.19 4.59 17.15
C ARG A 169 -14.91 6.09 17.34
N GLU A 170 -14.36 6.77 16.33
CA GLU A 170 -14.22 8.24 16.30
C GLU A 170 -14.59 8.83 14.91
N GLU A 171 -15.79 8.52 14.42
CA GLU A 171 -16.28 9.02 13.13
C GLU A 171 -16.45 10.55 13.10
N ASP A 172 -16.95 11.14 14.18
CA ASP A 172 -17.23 12.58 14.25
C ASP A 172 -15.98 13.43 14.07
N GLN A 173 -14.84 12.96 14.59
CA GLN A 173 -13.57 13.65 14.39
C GLN A 173 -13.15 13.57 12.92
N MET A 174 -13.31 12.40 12.29
CA MET A 174 -12.95 12.20 10.89
C MET A 174 -13.73 13.09 9.94
N LEU A 175 -15.02 13.28 10.18
CA LEU A 175 -15.86 14.18 9.39
C LEU A 175 -15.51 15.66 9.56
N LYS A 176 -14.96 16.05 10.72
CA LYS A 176 -14.59 17.45 11.02
C LYS A 176 -13.19 17.80 10.56
N GLU A 177 -12.23 16.91 10.77
CA GLU A 177 -10.80 17.21 10.64
C GLU A 177 -10.14 16.53 9.43
N GLY A 178 -10.75 15.47 8.90
CA GLY A 178 -10.13 14.63 7.87
C GLY A 178 -8.94 13.82 8.41
N TYR A 179 -8.30 13.03 7.53
CA TYR A 179 -7.17 12.18 7.91
C TYR A 179 -5.84 12.90 7.65
N PRO A 180 -4.94 13.05 8.64
CA PRO A 180 -3.65 13.70 8.44
C PRO A 180 -2.80 12.95 7.40
N ALA A 181 -2.37 13.64 6.35
CA ALA A 181 -1.56 13.08 5.27
C ALA A 181 -0.12 13.61 5.27
N TYR A 182 0.73 13.03 4.44
CA TYR A 182 2.05 13.55 4.06
C TYR A 182 2.19 13.58 2.53
N THR A 183 3.15 14.35 2.02
CA THR A 183 3.38 14.46 0.57
C THR A 183 4.73 13.87 0.15
N THR A 184 4.72 13.07 -0.92
CA THR A 184 5.91 12.56 -1.61
C THR A 184 6.19 13.33 -2.92
N SER A 185 5.24 14.15 -3.36
CA SER A 185 5.27 14.80 -4.68
C SER A 185 6.40 15.82 -4.86
N CYS A 186 7.09 16.19 -3.78
CA CYS A 186 8.10 17.25 -3.80
C CYS A 186 9.50 16.75 -4.21
N ALA A 187 9.73 15.43 -4.21
CA ALA A 187 11.10 14.92 -4.12
C ALA A 187 11.30 13.53 -4.75
N TRP A 188 10.73 13.33 -5.95
CA TRP A 188 11.17 12.25 -6.85
C TRP A 188 12.62 12.47 -7.28
N LEU A 189 13.36 11.39 -7.58
CA LEU A 189 14.81 11.49 -7.85
C LEU A 189 15.13 12.27 -9.12
N GLY A 190 14.34 12.11 -10.17
CA GLY A 190 14.60 12.76 -11.47
C GLY A 190 14.40 14.28 -11.49
N TYR A 191 14.01 14.90 -10.38
CA TYR A 191 13.74 16.33 -10.31
C TYR A 191 14.99 17.19 -10.15
N SER A 192 15.01 18.29 -10.92
CA SER A 192 16.00 19.33 -10.75
C SER A 192 15.84 20.03 -9.40
N ASP A 193 16.92 20.67 -9.00
CA ASP A 193 17.00 21.44 -7.76
C ASP A 193 16.03 22.63 -7.73
N GLU A 194 15.82 23.27 -8.86
CA GLU A 194 14.87 24.37 -9.03
C GLU A 194 13.44 23.87 -8.85
N LEU A 195 13.09 22.76 -9.50
CA LEU A 195 11.77 22.15 -9.39
C LEU A 195 11.49 21.69 -7.96
N LEU A 196 12.46 21.06 -7.28
CA LEU A 196 12.33 20.65 -5.88
C LEU A 196 12.05 21.85 -4.96
N ARG A 197 12.76 22.97 -5.13
CA ARG A 197 12.50 24.20 -4.36
C ARG A 197 11.08 24.70 -4.59
N GLN A 198 10.66 24.78 -5.86
CA GLN A 198 9.32 25.23 -6.23
C GLN A 198 8.24 24.35 -5.59
N LEU A 199 8.38 23.02 -5.70
CA LEU A 199 7.41 22.07 -5.14
C LEU A 199 7.36 22.11 -3.61
N CYS A 200 8.50 22.25 -2.92
CA CYS A 200 8.52 22.45 -1.48
C CYS A 200 7.80 23.75 -1.08
N THR A 201 8.05 24.84 -1.80
CA THR A 201 7.37 26.12 -1.56
C THR A 201 5.86 25.99 -1.75
N ASP A 202 5.42 25.34 -2.82
CA ASP A 202 3.99 25.19 -3.09
C ASP A 202 3.32 24.22 -2.12
N ALA A 203 4.01 23.18 -1.69
CA ALA A 203 3.50 22.29 -0.65
C ALA A 203 3.33 23.01 0.70
N LEU A 204 4.29 23.86 1.10
CA LEU A 204 4.15 24.69 2.31
C LEU A 204 2.99 25.68 2.20
N LYS A 205 2.78 26.31 1.03
CA LYS A 205 1.60 27.16 0.78
C LYS A 205 0.29 26.37 0.93
N ASN A 206 0.29 25.11 0.50
CA ASN A 206 -0.82 24.17 0.66
C ASN A 206 -0.88 23.52 2.06
N ARG A 207 -0.11 24.05 3.04
CA ARG A 207 -0.11 23.64 4.45
C ARG A 207 0.36 22.21 4.70
N TRP A 208 1.12 21.62 3.79
CA TRP A 208 1.82 20.36 4.07
C TRP A 208 2.89 20.55 5.15
N THR A 209 2.90 19.63 6.12
CA THR A 209 3.85 19.65 7.26
C THR A 209 4.72 18.40 7.33
N LYS A 210 4.48 17.42 6.45
CA LYS A 210 5.17 16.14 6.40
C LYS A 210 5.58 15.83 4.96
N PHE A 211 6.86 15.54 4.76
CA PHE A 211 7.48 15.45 3.44
C PHE A 211 8.30 14.17 3.34
N LYS A 212 8.15 13.41 2.24
CA LYS A 212 8.98 12.24 1.94
C LYS A 212 9.89 12.53 0.74
N VAL A 213 11.16 12.13 0.83
CA VAL A 213 12.17 12.26 -0.24
C VAL A 213 12.73 10.89 -0.63
N LYS A 214 12.85 10.67 -1.94
CA LYS A 214 13.52 9.50 -2.50
C LYS A 214 15.04 9.63 -2.37
N VAL A 215 15.70 8.55 -1.97
CA VAL A 215 17.16 8.45 -1.74
C VAL A 215 17.72 7.12 -2.27
N GLY A 216 19.05 6.96 -2.30
CA GLY A 216 19.72 5.66 -2.44
C GLY A 216 20.28 5.32 -3.80
N ALA A 217 20.28 6.27 -4.74
CA ALA A 217 21.01 6.14 -6.00
C ALA A 217 22.45 6.67 -5.90
N ASP A 218 22.64 7.85 -5.32
CA ASP A 218 23.93 8.51 -5.12
C ASP A 218 23.95 9.25 -3.78
N LEU A 219 24.94 8.95 -2.95
CA LEU A 219 24.98 9.44 -1.58
C LEU A 219 25.20 10.96 -1.50
N GLU A 220 26.05 11.52 -2.37
CA GLU A 220 26.31 12.96 -2.36
C GLU A 220 25.08 13.73 -2.85
N ASP A 221 24.36 13.16 -3.83
CA ASP A 221 23.07 13.67 -4.28
C ASP A 221 22.01 13.63 -3.17
N ASP A 222 21.91 12.52 -2.45
CA ASP A 222 21.00 12.38 -1.30
C ASP A 222 21.29 13.43 -0.23
N ILE A 223 22.56 13.59 0.14
CA ILE A 223 23.00 14.59 1.12
C ILE A 223 22.62 16.01 0.65
N ARG A 224 22.87 16.31 -0.63
CA ARG A 224 22.58 17.61 -1.24
C ARG A 224 21.07 17.90 -1.25
N ARG A 225 20.25 16.94 -1.67
CA ARG A 225 18.79 17.05 -1.75
C ARG A 225 18.14 17.12 -0.37
N CYS A 226 18.54 16.25 0.57
CA CYS A 226 18.04 16.29 1.94
C CYS A 226 18.38 17.62 2.63
N ARG A 227 19.59 18.15 2.43
CA ARG A 227 19.99 19.47 2.93
C ARG A 227 19.08 20.56 2.38
N LEU A 228 18.83 20.55 1.07
CA LEU A 228 17.98 21.52 0.41
C LEU A 228 16.54 21.46 0.94
N ILE A 229 15.92 20.28 0.96
CA ILE A 229 14.54 20.11 1.46
C ILE A 229 14.46 20.57 2.92
N ARG A 230 15.43 20.18 3.76
CA ARG A 230 15.45 20.57 5.18
C ARG A 230 15.54 22.09 5.36
N GLN A 231 16.32 22.78 4.53
CA GLN A 231 16.38 24.25 4.53
C GLN A 231 15.04 24.87 4.12
N MET A 232 14.34 24.29 3.15
CA MET A 232 13.05 24.79 2.65
C MET A 232 11.91 24.57 3.66
N ILE A 233 11.78 23.36 4.20
CA ILE A 233 10.66 23.00 5.09
C ILE A 233 10.92 23.40 6.54
N GLY A 234 12.16 23.74 6.90
CA GLY A 234 12.54 24.10 8.26
C GLY A 234 12.64 22.90 9.21
N PRO A 235 13.05 23.14 10.47
CA PRO A 235 13.33 22.08 11.45
C PRO A 235 12.08 21.49 12.10
N SER A 236 10.93 22.18 12.07
CA SER A 236 9.69 21.75 12.72
C SER A 236 8.84 20.79 11.88
N ASN A 237 8.99 20.82 10.55
CA ASN A 237 8.26 19.93 9.65
C ASN A 237 8.91 18.54 9.61
N THR A 238 8.07 17.52 9.43
CA THR A 238 8.52 16.12 9.40
C THR A 238 9.16 15.81 8.05
N LEU A 239 10.31 15.14 8.08
CA LEU A 239 10.99 14.62 6.91
C LEU A 239 11.06 13.10 7.02
N MET A 240 10.75 12.40 5.95
CA MET A 240 10.94 10.96 5.80
C MET A 240 11.80 10.71 4.57
N ILE A 241 12.59 9.66 4.58
CA ILE A 241 13.40 9.24 3.42
C ILE A 241 12.99 7.85 2.98
N ASP A 242 13.11 7.55 1.70
CA ASP A 242 12.64 6.30 1.09
C ASP A 242 13.65 5.81 0.05
N ALA A 243 14.16 4.59 0.26
CA ALA A 243 15.22 4.01 -0.55
C ALA A 243 14.74 2.96 -1.53
N ASN A 244 13.45 2.60 -1.56
CA ASN A 244 12.88 1.63 -2.50
C ASN A 244 13.76 0.37 -2.70
N GLN A 245 14.15 -0.23 -1.56
CA GLN A 245 14.76 -1.56 -1.44
C GLN A 245 16.22 -1.67 -1.91
N ARG A 246 16.90 -0.54 -2.10
CA ARG A 246 18.17 -0.47 -2.83
C ARG A 246 19.36 -1.16 -2.19
N TRP A 247 19.38 -1.26 -0.87
CA TRP A 247 20.63 -1.58 -0.16
C TRP A 247 20.59 -2.94 0.51
N ASP A 248 21.77 -3.52 0.68
CA ASP A 248 22.01 -4.56 1.69
C ASP A 248 21.99 -3.94 3.09
N VAL A 249 21.80 -4.78 4.12
CA VAL A 249 21.64 -4.36 5.53
C VAL A 249 22.73 -3.39 6.02
N ASN A 250 24.01 -3.75 5.84
CA ASN A 250 25.12 -2.92 6.33
C ASN A 250 25.28 -1.62 5.54
N GLU A 251 24.99 -1.68 4.24
CA GLU A 251 25.00 -0.50 3.37
C GLU A 251 23.90 0.47 3.79
N ALA A 252 22.67 -0.01 4.00
CA ALA A 252 21.55 0.80 4.50
C ALA A 252 21.91 1.52 5.81
N ILE A 253 22.48 0.80 6.78
CA ILE A 253 22.91 1.39 8.06
C ILE A 253 23.97 2.47 7.84
N SER A 254 24.98 2.19 7.02
CA SER A 254 26.05 3.15 6.73
C SER A 254 25.54 4.39 5.99
N TRP A 255 24.61 4.20 5.04
CA TRP A 255 24.06 5.27 4.22
C TRP A 255 23.18 6.20 5.05
N VAL A 256 22.21 5.64 5.78
CA VAL A 256 21.27 6.43 6.60
C VAL A 256 21.99 7.15 7.74
N ARG A 257 23.07 6.59 8.29
CA ARG A 257 23.93 7.30 9.26
C ARG A 257 24.46 8.64 8.74
N LYS A 258 24.80 8.72 7.45
CA LYS A 258 25.28 9.96 6.84
C LYS A 258 24.15 10.96 6.59
N LEU A 259 22.91 10.50 6.48
CA LEU A 259 21.72 11.33 6.34
C LEU A 259 21.10 11.74 7.69
N ALA A 260 21.63 11.23 8.81
CA ALA A 260 21.09 11.47 10.14
C ALA A 260 21.11 12.96 10.56
N GLU A 261 22.03 13.76 10.01
CA GLU A 261 22.08 15.22 10.26
C GLU A 261 20.77 15.93 9.87
N PHE A 262 20.01 15.37 8.92
CA PHE A 262 18.74 15.93 8.45
C PHE A 262 17.53 15.50 9.28
N LYS A 263 17.74 14.67 10.30
CA LYS A 263 16.70 14.18 11.24
C LYS A 263 15.47 13.59 10.53
N PRO A 264 15.64 12.56 9.69
CA PRO A 264 14.48 11.85 9.15
C PRO A 264 13.74 11.12 10.27
N LEU A 265 12.40 11.16 10.23
CA LEU A 265 11.54 10.39 11.13
C LEU A 265 11.72 8.89 10.89
N TRP A 266 11.76 8.48 9.62
CA TRP A 266 12.05 7.10 9.23
C TRP A 266 12.84 7.02 7.92
N ILE A 267 13.48 5.86 7.71
CA ILE A 267 13.90 5.34 6.41
C ILE A 267 12.91 4.26 5.94
N GLU A 268 12.34 4.43 4.76
CA GLU A 268 11.39 3.52 4.13
C GLU A 268 12.06 2.56 3.16
N GLU A 269 11.63 1.31 3.18
CA GLU A 269 12.14 0.18 2.39
C GLU A 269 13.67 0.24 2.22
N PRO A 270 14.46 0.19 3.31
CA PRO A 270 15.92 0.29 3.20
C PRO A 270 16.55 -0.91 2.47
N THR A 271 15.86 -2.04 2.42
CA THR A 271 16.35 -3.29 1.83
C THR A 271 15.18 -4.09 1.25
N CYS A 272 15.45 -5.29 0.73
CA CYS A 272 14.47 -6.20 0.14
C CYS A 272 13.20 -6.34 1.01
N PRO A 273 11.98 -6.24 0.43
CA PRO A 273 10.72 -6.24 1.19
C PRO A 273 10.45 -7.59 1.89
N ASP A 274 11.14 -8.64 1.46
CA ASP A 274 11.09 -9.98 2.06
C ASP A 274 12.09 -10.17 3.21
N ASP A 275 13.07 -9.28 3.39
CA ASP A 275 14.11 -9.42 4.42
C ASP A 275 13.66 -8.82 5.75
N ILE A 276 12.80 -9.56 6.46
CA ILE A 276 12.24 -9.16 7.75
C ILE A 276 13.35 -8.99 8.80
N LEU A 277 14.32 -9.90 8.82
CA LEU A 277 15.44 -9.89 9.77
C LEU A 277 16.42 -8.75 9.46
N GLY A 278 16.64 -8.46 8.18
CA GLY A 278 17.42 -7.31 7.72
C GLY A 278 16.80 -5.99 8.18
N HIS A 279 15.49 -5.80 7.95
CA HIS A 279 14.77 -4.64 8.46
C HIS A 279 14.87 -4.49 9.99
N ALA A 280 14.77 -5.61 10.74
CA ALA A 280 14.95 -5.59 12.19
C ALA A 280 16.37 -5.19 12.62
N ALA A 281 17.39 -5.70 11.93
CA ALA A 281 18.79 -5.34 12.17
C ALA A 281 19.07 -3.86 11.89
N ILE A 282 18.55 -3.33 10.77
CA ILE A 282 18.64 -1.91 10.40
C ILE A 282 17.95 -1.05 11.46
N SER A 283 16.72 -1.41 11.85
CA SER A 283 15.94 -0.70 12.88
C SER A 283 16.70 -0.60 14.20
N LYS A 284 17.23 -1.73 14.69
CA LYS A 284 18.04 -1.75 15.91
C LYS A 284 19.28 -0.86 15.82
N ALA A 285 19.93 -0.81 14.66
CA ALA A 285 21.14 -0.01 14.47
C ALA A 285 20.87 1.49 14.32
N LEU A 286 19.68 1.89 13.84
CA LEU A 286 19.28 3.27 13.61
C LEU A 286 18.51 3.89 14.78
N ALA A 287 17.87 3.08 15.64
CA ALA A 287 17.14 3.55 16.81
C ALA A 287 17.93 4.51 17.74
N PRO A 288 19.24 4.32 18.00
CA PRO A 288 20.03 5.28 18.79
C PRO A 288 20.16 6.67 18.17
N LEU A 289 19.89 6.80 16.86
CA LEU A 289 19.87 8.08 16.14
C LEU A 289 18.47 8.70 16.10
N GLY A 290 17.47 8.04 16.69
CA GLY A 290 16.07 8.47 16.64
C GLY A 290 15.42 8.32 15.26
N ILE A 291 15.97 7.45 14.40
CA ILE A 291 15.46 7.21 13.04
C ILE A 291 14.74 5.86 13.03
N GLY A 292 13.46 5.89 12.67
CA GLY A 292 12.68 4.67 12.49
C GLY A 292 12.91 3.97 11.16
N VAL A 293 12.37 2.77 11.02
CA VAL A 293 12.31 2.03 9.76
C VAL A 293 10.86 1.92 9.33
N ALA A 294 10.58 2.06 8.04
CA ALA A 294 9.26 1.88 7.47
C ALA A 294 9.31 0.87 6.32
N THR A 295 8.28 0.06 6.14
CA THR A 295 8.15 -0.88 5.01
C THR A 295 6.68 -1.29 4.85
N GLY A 296 6.29 -1.83 3.70
CA GLY A 296 4.93 -2.37 3.54
C GLY A 296 4.38 -2.38 2.12
N GLU A 297 4.78 -1.42 1.26
CA GLU A 297 4.14 -1.22 -0.05
C GLU A 297 4.27 -2.41 -1.01
N GLN A 298 5.33 -3.22 -0.88
CA GLN A 298 5.51 -4.46 -1.64
C GLN A 298 5.45 -5.74 -0.78
N VAL A 299 4.96 -5.64 0.45
CA VAL A 299 4.76 -6.81 1.32
C VAL A 299 3.63 -7.67 0.76
N ARG A 300 3.96 -8.93 0.52
CA ARG A 300 3.15 -9.80 -0.38
C ARG A 300 1.79 -10.22 0.18
N ALA A 301 1.71 -10.51 1.48
CA ALA A 301 0.54 -11.12 2.11
C ALA A 301 0.50 -10.89 3.63
N PRO A 302 -0.66 -11.09 4.30
CA PRO A 302 -0.81 -10.94 5.75
C PRO A 302 0.23 -11.73 6.58
N VAL A 303 0.61 -12.93 6.13
CA VAL A 303 1.66 -13.74 6.80
C VAL A 303 3.00 -13.03 6.83
N SER A 304 3.37 -12.36 5.73
CA SER A 304 4.58 -11.55 5.66
C SER A 304 4.45 -10.32 6.56
N SER A 305 3.29 -9.65 6.58
CA SER A 305 3.01 -8.51 7.46
C SER A 305 3.03 -8.89 8.95
N ILE A 306 2.59 -10.10 9.32
CA ILE A 306 2.60 -10.57 10.71
C ILE A 306 3.99 -11.01 11.14
N ALA A 307 4.73 -11.72 10.29
CA ALA A 307 6.13 -12.03 10.58
C ALA A 307 6.94 -10.74 10.79
N GLN A 308 6.61 -9.70 10.02
CA GLN A 308 7.05 -8.34 10.24
C GLN A 308 6.60 -7.83 11.63
N VAL A 309 5.30 -7.65 11.88
CA VAL A 309 4.76 -7.11 13.15
C VAL A 309 5.26 -7.85 14.39
N ASN A 310 5.35 -9.19 14.38
CA ASN A 310 5.80 -9.99 15.53
C ASN A 310 7.28 -9.77 15.85
N ILE A 311 8.13 -9.59 14.84
CA ILE A 311 9.53 -9.23 15.04
C ILE A 311 9.65 -7.74 15.44
N TYR A 312 8.73 -6.91 14.96
CA TYR A 312 8.76 -5.44 15.12
C TYR A 312 8.09 -4.92 16.40
N GLY A 313 7.17 -5.67 17.03
CA GLY A 313 6.53 -5.31 18.30
C GLY A 313 7.50 -5.20 19.48
N SER A 314 8.77 -5.57 19.28
CA SER A 314 9.88 -5.36 20.21
C SER A 314 10.64 -4.03 20.00
N TYR A 315 10.30 -3.23 18.98
CA TYR A 315 11.05 -2.05 18.55
C TYR A 315 10.15 -0.81 18.38
N PRO A 316 10.31 0.23 19.21
CA PRO A 316 9.39 1.39 19.25
C PRO A 316 9.47 2.37 18.05
N PHE A 317 10.15 1.99 16.95
CA PHE A 317 10.46 2.88 15.83
C PHE A 317 10.25 2.24 14.46
N LEU A 318 9.29 1.31 14.33
CA LEU A 318 9.02 0.68 13.04
C LEU A 318 7.57 0.93 12.58
N TYR A 319 7.42 1.45 11.37
CA TYR A 319 6.15 1.88 10.79
C TYR A 319 5.76 0.97 9.61
N LEU A 320 4.50 0.54 9.56
CA LEU A 320 3.95 -0.05 8.34
C LEU A 320 3.42 1.08 7.45
N VAL A 321 3.82 1.09 6.19
CA VAL A 321 3.33 2.03 5.18
C VAL A 321 2.56 1.20 4.15
N GLY A 322 1.28 1.52 3.99
CA GLY A 322 0.36 0.89 3.03
C GLY A 322 -0.58 1.93 2.45
#